data_AF-A0A957BRY0-F1
#
_entry.id   AF-A0A957BRY0-F1
#
_cell.length_a   1.000
_cell.length_b   1.000
_cell.length_c   1.000
_cell.angle_alpha   90.00
_cell.angle_beta   90.00
_cell.angle_gamma   90.00
#
_symmetry.space_group_name_H-M   'P 1'
#
loop_
_entity.id
_entity.type
_entity.pdbx_description
1 polymer ?
#
loop_
_entity_poly.entity_id
_entity_poly.type
_entity_poly.pdbx_seq_one_letter_code
_entity_poly.pdbx_strand_id
1 'polypeptide(L)'
;MIPQRLTSKLLLMGAVFVVAVVLAVVIAPRAISSAQGSETNWQTIAEQRGLTEEDLRAAVMTYTPSGALDPYVMFASGGHSGQMFVIGMPSMRLLRTIAVFTPEPWQGYGYGAGEEVLAGGDINGREVRWADTHHPALSETNGDYDGEW
;
A
#
# COMPACT_ATOMS: atom_id res chain seq x y z
N MET A 1 3.24 80.79 -20.89
CA MET A 1 4.51 80.10 -21.16
C MET A 1 4.86 79.23 -19.97
N ILE A 2 4.65 77.91 -20.06
CA ILE A 2 5.04 76.98 -19.00
C ILE A 2 6.56 76.78 -19.10
N PRO A 3 7.34 76.94 -18.01
CA PRO A 3 8.80 76.88 -18.07
C PRO A 3 9.26 75.48 -18.48
N GLN A 4 10.15 75.39 -19.48
CA GLN A 4 10.70 74.14 -20.01
C GLN A 4 11.37 73.23 -18.95
N ARG A 5 11.78 73.80 -17.81
CA ARG A 5 12.33 73.05 -16.66
C ARG A 5 11.28 72.30 -15.85
N LEU A 6 10.01 72.71 -15.93
CA LEU A 6 8.90 72.05 -15.24
C LEU A 6 8.38 70.87 -16.07
N THR A 7 8.28 71.06 -17.39
CA THR A 7 7.84 70.00 -18.33
C THR A 7 8.83 68.83 -18.38
N SER A 8 10.13 69.11 -18.35
CA SER A 8 11.17 68.07 -18.30
C SER A 8 11.19 67.28 -16.99
N LYS A 9 10.91 67.93 -15.84
CA LYS A 9 10.76 67.24 -14.54
C LYS A 9 9.51 66.37 -14.47
N LEU A 10 8.38 66.83 -15.02
CA LEU A 10 7.16 66.01 -15.11
C LEU A 10 7.33 64.81 -16.05
N LEU A 11 8.03 64.99 -17.19
CA LEU A 11 8.37 63.89 -18.10
C LEU A 11 9.27 62.86 -17.44
N LEU A 12 10.27 63.30 -16.66
CA LEU A 12 11.15 62.39 -15.93
C LEU A 12 10.39 61.63 -14.83
N MET A 13 9.53 62.31 -14.06
CA MET A 13 8.68 61.66 -13.05
C MET A 13 7.70 60.66 -13.68
N GLY A 14 7.09 61.00 -14.82
CA GLY A 14 6.22 60.10 -15.56
C GLY A 14 6.97 58.87 -16.08
N ALA A 15 8.18 59.05 -16.62
CA ALA A 15 9.02 57.95 -17.08
C ALA A 15 9.45 57.03 -15.92
N VAL A 16 9.84 57.59 -14.77
CA VAL A 16 10.19 56.82 -13.56
C VAL A 16 8.97 56.06 -13.03
N PHE A 17 7.79 56.66 -13.04
CA PHE A 17 6.56 55.99 -12.62
C PHE A 17 6.20 54.83 -13.54
N VAL A 18 6.29 55.02 -14.86
CA VAL A 18 6.05 53.95 -15.85
C VAL A 18 7.06 52.82 -15.67
N VAL A 19 8.34 53.13 -15.49
CA VAL A 19 9.37 52.11 -15.23
C VAL A 19 9.12 51.37 -13.91
N ALA A 20 8.71 52.06 -12.85
CA ALA A 20 8.38 51.45 -11.57
C ALA A 20 7.15 50.53 -11.67
N VAL A 21 6.12 50.92 -12.42
CA VAL A 21 4.94 50.09 -12.66
C VAL A 21 5.28 48.88 -13.53
N VAL A 22 6.10 49.06 -14.57
CA VAL A 22 6.57 47.94 -15.41
C VAL A 22 7.44 46.98 -14.60
N LEU A 23 8.36 47.47 -13.76
CA LEU A 23 9.11 46.61 -12.84
C LEU A 23 8.17 45.90 -11.86
N ALA A 24 7.17 46.58 -11.30
CA ALA A 24 6.23 45.94 -10.39
C ALA A 24 5.41 44.84 -11.09
N VAL A 25 5.04 44.99 -12.36
CA VAL A 25 4.29 43.97 -13.13
C VAL A 25 5.20 42.83 -13.63
N VAL A 26 6.48 43.11 -13.91
CA VAL A 26 7.46 42.11 -14.38
C VAL A 26 8.09 41.33 -13.21
N ILE A 27 8.22 41.94 -12.03
CA ILE A 27 8.83 41.34 -10.83
C ILE A 27 7.78 40.82 -9.85
N ALA A 28 6.52 41.30 -9.92
CA ALA A 28 5.45 40.66 -9.15
C ALA A 28 5.41 39.17 -9.53
N PRO A 29 5.48 38.25 -8.55
CA PRO A 29 5.25 36.85 -8.84
C PRO A 29 3.87 36.79 -9.49
N ARG A 30 3.80 36.34 -10.74
CA ARG A 30 2.55 35.84 -11.27
C ARG A 30 2.13 34.76 -10.28
N ALA A 31 1.08 35.03 -9.51
CA ALA A 31 0.36 33.99 -8.81
C ALA A 31 -0.20 33.09 -9.91
N ILE A 32 0.63 32.14 -10.33
CA ILE A 32 0.19 30.96 -11.04
C ILE A 32 -0.80 30.33 -10.07
N SER A 33 -2.08 30.43 -10.37
CA SER A 33 -3.08 29.61 -9.74
C SER A 33 -2.63 28.17 -9.91
N SER A 34 -2.01 27.60 -8.88
CA SER A 34 -1.83 26.17 -8.72
C SER A 34 -3.19 25.58 -8.37
N ALA A 35 -4.13 25.69 -9.32
CA ALA A 35 -5.32 24.86 -9.38
C ALA A 35 -4.94 23.60 -10.17
N GLN A 36 -4.01 22.84 -9.61
CA GLN A 36 -3.63 21.51 -10.06
C GLN A 36 -3.53 20.70 -8.77
N GLY A 37 -4.22 19.56 -8.76
CA GLY A 37 -4.74 18.90 -7.58
C GLY A 37 -3.78 18.81 -6.40
N SER A 38 -4.36 18.80 -5.19
CA SER A 38 -3.69 18.47 -3.93
C SER A 38 -2.82 17.22 -4.11
N GLU A 39 -1.57 17.41 -4.54
CA GLU A 39 -0.51 16.43 -4.38
C GLU A 39 -0.47 16.16 -2.88
N THR A 40 -0.82 14.95 -2.51
CA THR A 40 -0.84 14.53 -1.12
C THR A 40 0.61 14.45 -0.68
N ASN A 41 1.12 15.59 -0.22
CA ASN A 41 2.45 15.74 0.32
C ASN A 41 2.60 14.71 1.47
N TRP A 42 3.51 13.74 1.30
CA TRP A 42 3.65 12.62 2.24
C TRP A 42 4.07 13.11 3.63
N GLN A 43 4.77 14.24 3.71
CA GLN A 43 5.11 14.88 4.97
C GLN A 43 3.86 15.37 5.69
N THR A 44 2.90 15.97 4.98
CA THR A 44 1.61 16.39 5.57
C THR A 44 0.81 15.19 6.06
N ILE A 45 0.79 14.08 5.33
CA ILE A 45 0.14 12.83 5.79
C ILE A 45 0.85 12.28 7.03
N ALA A 46 2.18 12.27 7.04
CA ALA A 46 2.97 11.79 8.17
C ALA A 46 2.70 12.62 9.42
N GLU A 47 2.68 13.95 9.30
CA GLU A 47 2.38 14.88 10.40
C GLU A 47 0.94 14.68 10.93
N GLN A 48 -0.05 14.58 10.04
CA GLN A 48 -1.45 14.32 10.43
C GLN A 48 -1.63 12.99 11.14
N ARG A 49 -0.84 11.98 10.77
CA ARG A 49 -0.87 10.65 11.39
C ARG A 49 0.07 10.54 12.61
N GLY A 50 0.82 11.59 12.93
CA GLY A 50 1.81 11.59 14.02
C GLY A 50 2.94 10.58 13.82
N LEU A 51 3.31 10.28 12.57
CA LEU A 51 4.33 9.29 12.24
C LEU A 51 5.73 9.88 12.38
N THR A 52 6.60 9.14 13.04
CA THR A 52 8.04 9.43 13.10
C THR A 52 8.74 9.01 11.81
N GLU A 53 9.99 9.45 11.63
CA GLU A 53 10.82 8.97 10.52
C GLU A 53 11.04 7.44 10.59
N GLU A 54 11.11 6.87 11.80
CA GLU A 54 11.22 5.43 12.01
C GLU A 54 9.97 4.68 11.53
N ASP A 55 8.78 5.21 11.82
CA ASP A 55 7.52 4.62 11.35
C ASP A 55 7.43 4.64 9.82
N LEU A 56 7.86 5.74 9.19
CA LEU A 56 7.90 5.86 7.74
C LEU A 56 8.89 4.87 7.12
N ARG A 57 10.07 4.72 7.72
CA ARG A 57 11.06 3.73 7.30
C ARG A 57 10.49 2.31 7.42
N ALA A 58 9.84 1.98 8.53
CA ALA A 58 9.21 0.67 8.74
C ALA A 58 8.12 0.40 7.70
N ALA A 59 7.28 1.40 7.39
CA ALA A 59 6.24 1.28 6.37
C ALA A 59 6.81 1.03 4.96
N VAL A 60 7.90 1.70 4.60
CA VAL A 60 8.56 1.49 3.30
C VAL A 60 9.19 0.10 3.22
N MET A 61 9.71 -0.44 4.32
CA MET A 61 10.29 -1.78 4.37
C MET A 61 9.25 -2.90 4.23
N THR A 62 7.98 -2.67 4.56
CA THR A 62 6.89 -3.65 4.40
C THR A 62 6.12 -3.48 3.10
N TYR A 63 6.23 -2.32 2.45
CA TYR A 63 5.55 -2.06 1.18
C TYR A 63 6.15 -2.88 0.04
N THR A 64 5.29 -3.65 -0.65
CA THR A 64 5.67 -4.41 -1.84
C THR A 64 4.89 -3.89 -3.05
N PRO A 65 5.54 -3.28 -4.06
CA PRO A 65 4.86 -2.70 -5.20
C PRO A 65 4.29 -3.75 -6.15
N SER A 66 3.36 -3.33 -7.01
CA SER A 66 2.81 -4.18 -8.08
C SER A 66 3.92 -4.71 -8.99
N GLY A 67 3.86 -6.00 -9.31
CA GLY A 67 4.87 -6.68 -10.14
C GLY A 67 6.11 -7.13 -9.36
N ALA A 68 6.30 -6.72 -8.11
CA ALA A 68 7.32 -7.27 -7.23
C ALA A 68 6.82 -8.55 -6.53
N LEU A 69 7.75 -9.51 -6.37
CA LEU A 69 7.53 -10.74 -5.63
C LEU A 69 7.85 -10.55 -4.15
N ASP A 70 7.09 -11.23 -3.31
CA ASP A 70 7.40 -11.36 -1.89
C ASP A 70 8.61 -12.32 -1.72
N PRO A 71 9.63 -11.95 -0.93
CA PRO A 71 10.81 -12.79 -0.71
C PRO A 71 10.54 -14.04 0.12
N TYR A 72 9.47 -14.06 0.93
CA TYR A 72 9.12 -15.20 1.78
C TYR A 72 7.64 -15.56 1.62
N VAL A 73 7.34 -16.82 1.93
CA VAL A 73 5.99 -17.36 1.99
C VAL A 73 5.74 -17.88 3.41
N MET A 74 4.57 -17.54 3.95
CA MET A 74 4.07 -18.05 5.22
C MET A 74 2.94 -19.04 4.94
N PHE A 75 3.02 -20.22 5.55
CA PHE A 75 1.92 -21.16 5.65
C PHE A 75 1.21 -20.94 6.99
N ALA A 76 0.10 -20.24 6.96
CA ALA A 76 -0.67 -19.87 8.14
C ALA A 76 -1.84 -20.84 8.36
N SER A 77 -2.17 -21.06 9.63
CA SER A 77 -3.38 -21.77 10.02
C SER A 77 -4.62 -20.96 9.64
N GLY A 78 -5.68 -21.64 9.20
CA GLY A 78 -7.02 -21.05 9.08
C GLY A 78 -7.80 -21.00 10.40
N GLY A 79 -7.27 -21.61 11.46
CA GLY A 79 -7.99 -21.83 12.70
C GLY A 79 -9.29 -22.60 12.44
N HIS A 80 -10.36 -22.17 13.11
CA HIS A 80 -11.72 -22.71 13.06
C HIS A 80 -12.35 -22.75 11.65
N SER A 81 -11.71 -22.18 10.63
CA SER A 81 -12.15 -22.31 9.25
C SER A 81 -11.71 -23.66 8.64
N GLY A 82 -10.64 -24.29 9.16
CA GLY A 82 -10.18 -25.62 8.78
C GLY A 82 -9.33 -25.69 7.51
N GLN A 83 -8.97 -24.55 6.91
CA GLN A 83 -8.04 -24.45 5.79
C GLN A 83 -6.61 -24.13 6.27
N MET A 84 -5.67 -24.10 5.32
CA MET A 84 -4.39 -23.41 5.44
C MET A 84 -4.29 -22.26 4.44
N PHE A 85 -3.59 -21.20 4.81
CA PHE A 85 -3.37 -20.03 3.97
C PHE A 85 -1.90 -19.91 3.58
N VAL A 86 -1.66 -19.55 2.33
CA VAL A 86 -0.34 -19.20 1.80
C VAL A 86 -0.30 -17.69 1.66
N ILE A 87 0.59 -17.04 2.39
CA ILE A 87 0.67 -15.58 2.50
C ILE A 87 2.06 -15.13 2.06
N GLY A 88 2.15 -14.12 1.20
CA GLY A 88 3.42 -13.51 0.82
C GLY A 88 3.88 -12.51 1.88
N MET A 89 5.15 -12.53 2.24
CA MET A 89 5.75 -11.56 3.17
C MET A 89 6.85 -10.73 2.48
N PRO A 90 6.90 -9.40 2.69
CA PRO A 90 6.20 -8.66 3.75
C PRO A 90 4.83 -8.07 3.35
N SER A 91 4.34 -8.30 2.12
CA SER A 91 3.10 -7.68 1.64
C SER A 91 1.84 -8.11 2.40
N MET A 92 1.90 -9.24 3.10
CA MET A 92 0.79 -9.89 3.81
C MET A 92 -0.42 -10.22 2.91
N ARG A 93 -0.19 -10.36 1.60
CA ARG A 93 -1.24 -10.72 0.65
C ARG A 93 -1.50 -12.23 0.72
N LEU A 94 -2.78 -12.61 0.77
CA LEU A 94 -3.20 -14.00 0.61
C LEU A 94 -2.96 -14.45 -0.84
N LEU A 95 -2.05 -15.39 -1.02
CA LEU A 95 -1.69 -15.95 -2.33
C LEU A 95 -2.53 -17.17 -2.66
N ARG A 96 -2.84 -18.01 -1.67
CA ARG A 96 -3.64 -19.23 -1.85
C ARG A 96 -4.35 -19.65 -0.58
N THR A 97 -5.56 -20.17 -0.74
CA THR A 97 -6.25 -20.98 0.27
C THR A 97 -6.12 -22.46 -0.11
N ILE A 98 -5.57 -23.27 0.79
CA ILE A 98 -5.44 -24.72 0.64
C ILE A 98 -6.55 -25.36 1.48
N ALA A 99 -7.46 -26.06 0.82
CA ALA A 99 -8.51 -26.81 1.49
C ALA A 99 -7.91 -28.04 2.18
N VAL A 100 -8.31 -28.30 3.44
CA VAL A 100 -7.78 -29.43 4.23
C VAL A 100 -8.92 -30.16 4.95
N PHE A 101 -9.48 -29.56 6.00
CA PHE A 101 -10.40 -30.27 6.91
C PHE A 101 -11.86 -29.80 6.81
N THR A 102 -12.13 -28.76 6.01
CA THR A 102 -13.47 -28.24 5.73
C THR A 102 -13.71 -28.28 4.21
N PRO A 103 -14.93 -28.63 3.75
CA PRO A 103 -15.28 -28.52 2.33
C PRO A 103 -15.07 -27.09 1.80
N GLU A 104 -14.54 -26.97 0.59
CA GLU A 104 -14.19 -25.69 -0.03
C GLU A 104 -14.79 -25.62 -1.44
N PRO A 105 -16.02 -25.09 -1.58
CA PRO A 105 -16.85 -25.27 -2.78
C PRO A 105 -16.28 -24.61 -4.03
N TRP A 106 -15.59 -23.48 -3.89
CA TRP A 106 -14.96 -22.80 -5.03
C TRP A 106 -13.88 -23.68 -5.69
N GLN A 107 -13.23 -24.56 -4.92
CA GLN A 107 -12.19 -25.48 -5.40
C GLN A 107 -12.77 -26.85 -5.81
N GLY A 108 -14.05 -27.11 -5.51
CA GLY A 108 -14.67 -28.43 -5.64
C GLY A 108 -14.25 -29.44 -4.56
N TYR A 109 -13.47 -29.01 -3.56
CA TYR A 109 -12.99 -29.89 -2.48
C TYR A 109 -14.14 -30.25 -1.53
N GLY A 110 -14.41 -31.54 -1.36
CA GLY A 110 -15.60 -32.05 -0.66
C GLY A 110 -16.89 -32.02 -1.49
N TYR A 111 -16.79 -31.75 -2.80
CA TYR A 111 -17.91 -31.70 -3.75
C TYR A 111 -17.61 -32.47 -5.06
N GLY A 112 -16.79 -33.51 -4.99
CA GLY A 112 -16.35 -34.34 -6.12
C GLY A 112 -14.83 -34.57 -6.19
N ALA A 113 -14.07 -34.04 -5.23
CA ALA A 113 -12.64 -34.27 -5.06
C ALA A 113 -12.24 -34.07 -3.57
N GLY A 114 -11.26 -34.83 -3.07
CA GLY A 114 -10.71 -34.65 -1.72
C GLY A 114 -11.55 -35.24 -0.59
N GLU A 115 -12.54 -36.09 -0.90
CA GLU A 115 -13.42 -36.72 0.07
C GLU A 115 -12.69 -37.66 1.04
N GLU A 116 -11.56 -38.25 0.63
CA GLU A 116 -10.80 -39.19 1.45
C GLU A 116 -10.27 -38.55 2.73
N VAL A 117 -9.70 -37.34 2.63
CA VAL A 117 -9.17 -36.60 3.79
C VAL A 117 -10.31 -36.15 4.70
N LEU A 118 -11.41 -35.68 4.13
CA LEU A 118 -12.61 -35.27 4.88
C LEU A 118 -13.25 -36.45 5.62
N ALA A 119 -13.35 -37.61 4.97
CA ALA A 119 -13.87 -38.83 5.57
C ALA A 119 -12.96 -39.35 6.69
N GLY A 120 -11.66 -39.13 6.61
CA GLY A 120 -10.71 -39.40 7.70
C GLY A 120 -11.00 -38.62 8.99
N GLY A 121 -11.72 -37.50 8.91
CA GLY A 121 -12.16 -36.70 10.04
C GLY A 121 -13.49 -37.14 10.66
N ASP A 122 -14.17 -38.14 10.09
CA ASP A 122 -15.49 -38.57 10.56
C ASP A 122 -15.41 -39.28 11.92
N ILE A 123 -16.34 -38.96 12.81
CA ILE A 123 -16.34 -39.45 14.20
C ILE A 123 -17.53 -40.39 14.40
N ASN A 124 -17.26 -41.66 14.73
CA ASN A 124 -18.28 -42.68 14.99
C ASN A 124 -19.31 -42.81 13.86
N GLY A 125 -18.85 -42.76 12.60
CA GLY A 125 -19.70 -42.85 11.41
C GLY A 125 -20.55 -41.59 11.15
N ARG A 126 -20.26 -40.48 11.84
CA ARG A 126 -20.89 -39.18 11.59
C ARG A 126 -19.93 -38.28 10.84
N GLU A 127 -20.45 -37.69 9.79
CA GLU A 127 -19.72 -36.73 8.98
C GLU A 127 -19.35 -35.49 9.79
N VAL A 128 -18.07 -35.12 9.75
CA VAL A 128 -17.56 -33.87 10.31
C VAL A 128 -17.06 -32.99 9.16
N ARG A 129 -17.68 -31.83 8.98
CA ARG A 129 -17.42 -30.92 7.86
C ARG A 129 -17.04 -29.52 8.33
N TRP A 130 -16.42 -29.46 9.50
CA TRP A 130 -15.87 -28.27 10.14
C TRP A 130 -14.62 -28.71 10.92
N ALA A 131 -13.69 -27.80 11.13
CA ALA A 131 -12.42 -28.13 11.76
C ALA A 131 -11.74 -26.90 12.35
N ASP A 132 -10.63 -27.13 13.04
CA ASP A 132 -9.78 -26.09 13.58
C ASP A 132 -8.31 -26.43 13.29
N THR A 133 -7.74 -25.81 12.26
CA THR A 133 -6.33 -26.00 11.88
C THR A 133 -5.46 -25.16 12.79
N HIS A 134 -4.52 -25.74 13.55
CA HIS A 134 -3.73 -24.96 14.53
C HIS A 134 -2.28 -24.73 14.09
N HIS A 135 -1.52 -25.79 13.80
CA HIS A 135 -0.06 -25.73 13.68
C HIS A 135 0.43 -26.34 12.36
N PRO A 136 0.35 -25.61 11.22
CA PRO A 136 1.09 -25.99 10.03
C PRO A 136 2.59 -25.99 10.30
N ALA A 137 3.27 -27.05 9.93
CA ALA A 137 4.72 -27.18 10.02
C ALA A 137 5.24 -27.75 8.71
N LEU A 138 6.36 -27.21 8.23
CA LEU A 138 7.00 -27.66 7.00
C LEU A 138 8.03 -28.75 7.33
N SER A 139 8.25 -29.67 6.40
CA SER A 139 9.31 -30.66 6.54
C SER A 139 10.71 -30.03 6.54
N GLU A 140 11.62 -30.68 7.26
CA GLU A 140 13.00 -30.25 7.43
C GLU A 140 13.97 -31.41 7.18
N THR A 141 15.08 -31.10 6.55
CA THR A 141 16.24 -31.98 6.40
C THR A 141 17.46 -31.33 7.04
N ASN A 142 17.99 -31.95 8.10
CA ASN A 142 19.08 -31.40 8.92
C ASN A 142 18.78 -30.04 9.58
N GLY A 143 17.49 -29.76 9.85
CA GLY A 143 17.06 -28.52 10.51
C GLY A 143 16.86 -27.33 9.56
N ASP A 144 16.97 -27.54 8.25
CA ASP A 144 16.59 -26.58 7.22
C ASP A 144 15.31 -27.05 6.52
N TYR A 145 14.39 -26.12 6.23
CA TYR A 145 13.19 -26.44 5.46
C TYR A 145 13.56 -26.97 4.07
N ASP A 146 13.07 -28.14 3.72
CA ASP A 146 13.37 -28.81 2.45
C ASP A 146 12.29 -28.59 1.37
N GLY A 147 11.10 -28.16 1.79
CA GLY A 147 9.99 -27.82 0.90
C GLY A 147 9.27 -29.02 0.28
N GLU A 148 9.42 -30.22 0.86
CA GLU A 148 8.73 -31.42 0.40
C GLU A 148 7.27 -31.48 0.88
N TRP A 149 7.02 -31.17 2.17
CA TRP A 149 5.71 -31.25 2.83
C TRP A 149 5.36 -30.00 3.63
#